data_AF-A0A7X9IC44-F1
#
_entry.id   AF-A0A7X9IC44-F1
#
_cell.length_a   1.000
_cell.length_b   1.000
_cell.length_c   1.000
_cell.angle_alpha   90.00
_cell.angle_beta   90.00
_cell.angle_gamma   90.00
#
_symmetry.space_group_name_H-M   'P 1'
#
loop_
_entity.id
_entity.type
_entity.pdbx_description
1 polymer ?
#
loop_
_entity_poly.entity_id
_entity_poly.type
_entity_poly.pdbx_seq_one_letter_code
_entity_poly.pdbx_strand_id
1 'polypeptide(L)'
;NGNNVTVYGLFNEHFQEYQTLWNGENGRVYFYQSEMPYDPPSVDAWKHNSTSGYASYKVSDNVRNHDAWGIGIYNVFYDAPVIVDNAIETPPHLENRIHNKIIFWLNGNKESVVKSIINGKGGQIDVNNRKAVMK
;
A
#
# COMPACT_ATOMS: atom_id res chain seq x y z
N ASN A 1 3.41 0.68 -19.44
CA ASN A 1 2.98 -0.61 -18.86
C ASN A 1 1.97 -1.28 -19.78
N GLY A 2 1.76 -2.60 -19.63
CA GLY A 2 0.83 -3.37 -20.47
C GLY A 2 -0.60 -3.40 -19.94
N ASN A 3 -1.57 -3.50 -20.86
CA ASN A 3 -2.99 -3.71 -20.54
C ASN A 3 -3.32 -5.21 -20.48
N ASN A 4 -4.41 -5.57 -19.80
CA ASN A 4 -4.92 -6.94 -19.66
C ASN A 4 -3.94 -7.91 -18.98
N VAL A 5 -3.03 -7.37 -18.16
CA VAL A 5 -2.08 -8.19 -17.40
C VAL A 5 -2.82 -8.86 -16.23
N THR A 6 -2.65 -10.17 -16.11
CA THR A 6 -3.13 -10.94 -14.96
C THR A 6 -1.94 -11.52 -14.20
N VAL A 7 -1.95 -11.37 -12.88
CA VAL A 7 -0.94 -11.92 -11.99
C VAL A 7 -1.61 -12.79 -10.93
N TYR A 8 -1.04 -13.97 -10.69
CA TYR A 8 -1.42 -14.87 -9.61
C TYR A 8 -0.24 -14.98 -8.65
N GLY A 9 -0.43 -14.58 -7.40
CA GLY A 9 0.63 -14.56 -6.40
C GLY A 9 1.68 -13.49 -6.69
N LEU A 10 1.34 -12.23 -6.47
CA LEU A 10 2.31 -11.13 -6.57
C LEU A 10 2.96 -10.87 -5.22
N PHE A 11 4.29 -10.95 -5.17
CA PHE A 11 5.12 -10.63 -4.00
C PHE A 11 6.07 -9.51 -4.40
N ASN A 12 6.06 -8.38 -3.67
CA ASN A 12 7.00 -7.30 -3.94
C ASN A 12 7.29 -6.46 -2.69
N GLU A 13 8.57 -6.25 -2.37
CA GLU A 13 8.99 -5.79 -1.03
C GLU A 13 10.19 -4.84 -1.08
N HIS A 14 10.28 -3.97 -0.07
CA HIS A 14 11.41 -3.10 0.28
C HIS A 14 11.90 -2.09 -0.78
N PHE A 15 11.01 -1.61 -1.65
CA PHE A 15 11.32 -0.48 -2.51
C PHE A 15 11.22 0.85 -1.76
N GLN A 16 12.03 1.83 -2.15
CA GLN A 16 12.06 3.16 -1.51
C GLN A 16 10.88 4.07 -1.90
N GLU A 17 10.00 3.63 -2.81
CA GLU A 17 8.79 4.35 -3.21
C GLU A 17 7.59 3.38 -3.18
N TYR A 18 6.69 3.45 -4.17
CA TYR A 18 5.60 2.49 -4.33
C TYR A 18 6.17 1.07 -4.45
N GLN A 19 5.65 0.12 -3.66
CA GLN A 19 6.04 -1.28 -3.85
C GLN A 19 5.51 -1.73 -5.22
N THR A 20 4.23 -1.49 -5.52
CA THR A 20 3.65 -1.77 -6.84
C THR A 20 2.97 -0.54 -7.39
N LEU A 21 3.38 -0.11 -8.58
CA LEU A 21 2.70 0.89 -9.39
C LEU A 21 2.02 0.24 -10.60
N TRP A 22 0.69 0.27 -10.63
CA TRP A 22 -0.13 -0.27 -11.69
C TRP A 22 -0.66 0.82 -12.63
N ASN A 23 -0.13 0.85 -13.86
CA ASN A 23 -0.50 1.85 -14.88
C ASN A 23 -1.39 1.30 -16.02
N GLY A 24 -1.57 -0.02 -16.12
CA GLY A 24 -2.26 -0.66 -17.24
C GLY A 24 -3.76 -0.84 -17.00
N GLU A 25 -4.54 -0.82 -18.08
CA GLU A 25 -5.98 -1.11 -18.03
C GLU A 25 -6.28 -2.60 -17.93
N ASN A 26 -7.44 -2.93 -17.36
CA ASN A 26 -7.95 -4.30 -17.19
C ASN A 26 -7.00 -5.23 -16.44
N GLY A 27 -6.26 -4.67 -15.49
CA GLY A 27 -5.38 -5.45 -14.63
C GLY A 27 -6.14 -6.34 -13.67
N ARG A 28 -5.59 -7.54 -13.39
CA ARG A 28 -6.13 -8.47 -12.39
C ARG A 28 -5.01 -9.03 -11.54
N VAL A 29 -5.11 -8.88 -10.23
CA VAL A 29 -4.17 -9.47 -9.27
C VAL A 29 -4.91 -10.40 -8.32
N TYR A 30 -4.57 -11.67 -8.35
CA TYR A 30 -5.08 -12.66 -7.41
C TYR A 30 -3.98 -12.98 -6.41
N PHE A 31 -4.17 -12.54 -5.18
CA PHE A 31 -3.20 -12.52 -4.10
C PHE A 31 -2.05 -11.53 -4.31
N TYR A 32 -1.89 -10.62 -3.34
CA TYR A 32 -0.77 -9.70 -3.23
C TYR A 32 -0.18 -9.76 -1.84
N GLN A 33 1.13 -9.84 -1.76
CA GLN A 33 1.89 -9.66 -0.54
C GLN A 33 2.98 -8.61 -0.76
N SER A 34 3.21 -7.78 0.25
CA SER A 34 4.30 -6.82 0.25
C SER A 34 4.73 -6.42 1.64
N GLU A 35 5.96 -5.95 1.74
CA GLU A 35 6.50 -5.29 2.91
C GLU A 35 7.14 -3.94 2.53
N MET A 36 6.78 -2.88 3.23
CA MET A 36 7.40 -1.56 3.07
C MET A 36 8.88 -1.59 3.53
N PRO A 37 9.76 -0.71 3.01
CA PRO A 37 11.19 -0.76 3.30
C PRO A 37 11.49 -0.48 4.77
N TYR A 38 12.60 -1.05 5.23
CA TYR A 38 13.05 -0.96 6.61
C TYR A 38 13.83 0.33 6.88
N ASP A 39 14.48 0.81 5.85
CA ASP A 39 15.51 1.84 5.80
C ASP A 39 15.11 3.08 4.97
N PRO A 40 13.88 3.65 5.09
CA PRO A 40 13.63 5.00 4.61
C PRO A 40 14.64 6.01 5.16
N PRO A 41 15.25 6.87 4.33
CA PRO A 41 16.31 7.79 4.78
C PRO A 41 15.86 8.81 5.83
N SER A 42 14.62 9.29 5.73
CA SER A 42 14.00 10.20 6.69
C SER A 42 12.50 10.31 6.42
N VAL A 43 11.75 10.87 7.37
CA VAL A 43 10.32 11.16 7.17
C VAL A 43 10.09 12.10 6.00
N ASP A 44 10.98 13.07 5.76
CA ASP A 44 10.81 14.05 4.68
C ASP A 44 11.25 13.52 3.31
N ALA A 45 12.26 12.66 3.26
CA ALA A 45 12.65 11.95 2.03
C ALA A 45 11.57 10.96 1.59
N TRP A 46 10.78 10.46 2.54
CA TRP A 46 9.70 9.50 2.31
C TRP A 46 8.32 10.16 2.21
N LYS A 47 8.26 11.26 1.47
CA LYS A 47 7.01 11.95 1.08
C LYS A 47 7.04 12.23 -0.41
N HIS A 48 5.86 12.36 -1.01
CA HIS A 48 5.74 12.84 -2.37
C HIS A 48 4.62 13.89 -2.46
N ASN A 49 4.91 15.05 -3.06
CA ASN A 49 4.00 16.19 -3.11
C ASN A 49 3.46 16.54 -1.70
N SER A 50 2.14 16.49 -1.50
CA SER A 50 1.47 16.69 -0.22
C SER A 50 1.16 15.39 0.53
N THR A 51 1.54 14.23 -0.01
CA THR A 51 1.26 12.91 0.56
C THR A 51 2.41 12.46 1.45
N SER A 52 2.07 11.97 2.64
CA SER A 52 3.02 11.32 3.53
C SER A 52 3.19 9.85 3.17
N GLY A 53 4.44 9.41 2.98
CA GLY A 53 4.76 8.04 2.61
C GLY A 53 4.42 7.70 1.16
N TYR A 54 4.74 6.46 0.79
CA TYR A 54 4.32 5.85 -0.47
C TYR A 54 3.41 4.66 -0.18
N ALA A 55 2.31 4.54 -0.92
CA ALA A 55 1.45 3.38 -0.85
C ALA A 55 2.21 2.11 -1.27
N SER A 56 1.90 0.97 -0.65
CA SER A 56 2.42 -0.30 -1.15
C SER A 56 1.79 -0.65 -2.49
N TYR A 57 0.48 -0.44 -2.65
CA TYR A 57 -0.23 -0.75 -3.88
C TYR A 57 -0.87 0.50 -4.47
N LYS A 58 -0.26 1.07 -5.50
CA LYS A 58 -0.78 2.23 -6.24
C LYS A 58 -1.38 1.79 -7.56
N VAL A 59 -2.67 2.04 -7.76
CA VAL A 59 -3.30 2.08 -9.08
C VAL A 59 -3.32 3.54 -9.54
N SER A 60 -2.78 3.80 -10.72
CA SER A 60 -2.66 5.16 -11.26
C SER A 60 -4.02 5.81 -11.55
N ASP A 61 -4.06 7.13 -11.40
CA ASP A 61 -5.31 7.92 -11.41
C ASP A 61 -6.10 7.82 -12.73
N ASN A 62 -5.40 7.53 -13.83
CA ASN A 62 -5.98 7.39 -15.16
C ASN A 62 -6.62 6.02 -15.41
N VAL A 63 -6.36 5.02 -14.56
CA VAL A 63 -6.85 3.65 -14.77
C VAL A 63 -8.36 3.58 -14.56
N ARG A 64 -9.07 2.99 -15.52
CA ARG A 64 -10.53 2.84 -15.50
C ARG A 64 -10.99 1.47 -15.03
N ASN A 65 -10.18 0.45 -15.25
CA ASN A 65 -10.53 -0.92 -14.91
C ASN A 65 -9.34 -1.66 -14.28
N HIS A 66 -9.51 -2.09 -13.03
CA HIS A 66 -8.53 -2.91 -12.32
C HIS A 66 -9.23 -3.68 -11.20
N ASP A 67 -8.85 -4.94 -10.99
CA ASP A 67 -9.35 -5.75 -9.89
C ASP A 67 -8.20 -6.42 -9.14
N ALA A 68 -8.34 -6.51 -7.83
CA ALA A 68 -7.36 -7.20 -7.01
C ALA A 68 -8.03 -7.93 -5.83
N TRP A 69 -7.56 -9.12 -5.48
CA TRP A 69 -8.13 -9.94 -4.41
C TRP A 69 -7.06 -10.44 -3.45
N GLY A 70 -7.31 -10.34 -2.14
CA GLY A 70 -6.42 -10.86 -1.11
C GLY A 70 -5.13 -10.05 -1.04
N ILE A 71 -5.23 -8.83 -0.51
CA ILE A 71 -4.15 -7.85 -0.47
C ILE A 71 -3.60 -7.78 0.95
N GLY A 72 -2.38 -8.28 1.15
CA GLY A 72 -1.63 -8.22 2.40
C GLY A 72 -0.47 -7.24 2.30
N ILE A 73 -0.46 -6.24 3.19
CA ILE A 73 0.59 -5.23 3.25
C ILE A 73 1.14 -5.18 4.67
N TYR A 74 2.45 -5.36 4.78
CA TYR A 74 3.17 -5.33 6.03
C TYR A 74 4.05 -4.08 6.07
N ASN A 75 4.24 -3.51 7.25
CA ASN A 75 5.20 -2.43 7.42
C ASN A 75 6.14 -2.71 8.59
N VAL A 76 7.41 -2.42 8.34
CA VAL A 76 8.48 -2.41 9.32
C VAL A 76 9.39 -1.24 8.96
N PHE A 77 9.34 -0.15 9.72
CA PHE A 77 10.19 1.02 9.47
C PHE A 77 11.17 1.15 10.62
N TYR A 78 12.43 0.76 10.47
CA TYR A 78 13.42 0.84 11.55
C TYR A 78 14.07 2.22 11.66
N ASP A 79 14.50 2.77 10.52
CA ASP A 79 15.46 3.88 10.52
C ASP A 79 14.80 5.25 10.69
N ALA A 80 13.52 5.38 10.30
CA ALA A 80 12.78 6.62 10.41
C ALA A 80 11.33 6.40 10.92
N PRO A 81 10.76 7.36 11.67
CA PRO A 81 9.37 7.31 12.13
C PRO A 81 8.41 7.67 11.00
N VAL A 82 8.41 6.85 9.94
CA VAL A 82 7.65 7.12 8.72
C VAL A 82 6.15 7.10 8.97
N ILE A 83 5.47 8.10 8.40
CA ILE A 83 4.02 8.20 8.38
C ILE A 83 3.55 7.97 6.95
N VAL A 84 2.64 7.02 6.77
CA VAL A 84 2.03 6.69 5.48
C VAL A 84 0.55 7.03 5.52
N ASP A 85 0.06 7.84 4.59
CA ASP A 85 -1.35 8.24 4.56
C ASP A 85 -2.26 7.07 4.16
N ASN A 86 -1.84 6.28 3.17
CA ASN A 86 -2.60 5.16 2.63
C ASN A 86 -1.70 3.97 2.31
N ALA A 87 -2.06 2.77 2.76
CA ALA A 87 -1.37 1.55 2.31
C ALA A 87 -1.67 1.24 0.83
N ILE A 88 -2.86 1.60 0.36
CA ILE A 88 -3.36 1.40 -1.00
C ILE A 88 -3.89 2.72 -1.52
N GLU A 89 -3.50 3.07 -2.74
CA GLU A 89 -4.01 4.24 -3.44
C GLU A 89 -4.64 3.82 -4.76
N THR A 90 -5.88 4.20 -4.99
CA THR A 90 -6.58 3.96 -6.26
C THR A 90 -7.40 5.17 -6.67
N PRO A 91 -7.85 5.26 -7.92
CA PRO A 91 -9.02 6.07 -8.24
C PRO A 91 -10.22 5.70 -7.34
N PRO A 92 -11.02 6.68 -6.86
CA PRO A 92 -12.14 6.40 -5.96
C PRO A 92 -13.16 5.41 -6.52
N HIS A 93 -13.39 5.41 -7.85
CA HIS A 93 -14.30 4.48 -8.52
C HIS A 93 -13.80 3.03 -8.54
N LEU A 94 -12.54 2.78 -8.20
CA LEU A 94 -11.94 1.43 -8.15
C LEU A 94 -11.84 0.85 -6.74
N GLU A 95 -12.11 1.61 -5.68
CA GLU A 95 -11.90 1.14 -4.30
C GLU A 95 -12.67 -0.14 -3.97
N ASN A 96 -13.89 -0.28 -4.49
CA ASN A 96 -14.75 -1.46 -4.29
C ASN A 96 -14.31 -2.68 -5.10
N ARG A 97 -13.27 -2.56 -5.92
CA ARG A 97 -12.70 -3.62 -6.78
C ARG A 97 -11.38 -4.17 -6.25
N ILE A 98 -10.91 -3.58 -5.15
CA ILE A 98 -9.84 -4.15 -4.34
C ILE A 98 -10.54 -4.91 -3.22
N HIS A 99 -10.37 -6.21 -3.15
CA HIS A 99 -11.15 -7.09 -2.27
C HIS A 99 -10.25 -7.74 -1.22
N ASN A 100 -10.74 -7.81 0.01
CA ASN A 100 -10.09 -8.47 1.14
C ASN A 100 -8.68 -7.92 1.40
N LYS A 101 -8.63 -6.77 2.07
CA LYS A 101 -7.42 -6.00 2.38
C LYS A 101 -7.05 -6.19 3.85
N ILE A 102 -5.77 -6.45 4.11
CA ILE A 102 -5.19 -6.45 5.46
C ILE A 102 -3.90 -5.63 5.44
N ILE A 103 -3.78 -4.75 6.43
CA ILE A 103 -2.52 -4.07 6.73
C ILE A 103 -2.06 -4.49 8.13
N PHE A 104 -0.76 -4.65 8.31
CA PHE A 104 -0.20 -5.12 9.57
C PHE A 104 1.11 -4.42 9.93
N TRP A 105 1.14 -3.83 11.14
CA TRP A 105 2.32 -3.23 11.73
C TRP A 105 3.13 -4.34 12.39
N LEU A 106 4.17 -4.79 11.71
CA LEU A 106 4.97 -5.93 12.13
C LEU A 106 5.96 -5.53 13.22
N ASN A 107 6.76 -4.49 13.01
CA ASN A 107 7.77 -4.05 13.96
C ASN A 107 8.30 -2.66 13.56
N GLY A 108 9.34 -2.19 14.25
CA GLY A 108 10.12 -1.02 13.85
C GLY A 108 9.98 0.13 14.83
N ASN A 109 10.25 1.32 14.31
CA ASN A 109 10.13 2.59 14.99
C ASN A 109 8.69 2.77 15.48
N LYS A 110 8.53 2.99 16.79
CA LYS A 110 7.23 3.03 17.47
C LYS A 110 6.38 4.23 17.07
N GLU A 111 6.98 5.24 16.46
CA GLU A 111 6.30 6.44 15.96
C GLU A 111 5.86 6.28 14.49
N SER A 112 6.20 5.15 13.85
CA SER A 112 5.73 4.88 12.49
C SER A 112 4.25 4.50 12.47
N VAL A 113 3.54 4.99 11.46
CA VAL A 113 2.07 4.89 11.35
C VAL A 113 1.67 4.69 9.91
N VAL A 114 0.67 3.83 9.68
CA VAL A 114 -0.09 3.81 8.42
C VAL A 114 -1.53 4.21 8.73
N LYS A 115 -1.94 5.40 8.28
CA LYS A 115 -3.19 6.04 8.72
C LYS A 115 -4.44 5.36 8.21
N SER A 116 -4.39 4.75 7.03
CA SER A 116 -5.56 4.11 6.43
C SER A 116 -5.19 2.94 5.50
N ILE A 117 -6.16 2.07 5.26
CA ILE A 117 -6.00 0.91 4.36
C ILE A 117 -6.02 1.37 2.91
N ILE A 118 -7.03 2.16 2.53
CA ILE A 118 -7.22 2.58 1.13
C ILE A 118 -7.88 3.97 1.09
N ASN A 119 -7.26 4.92 0.41
CA ASN A 119 -7.83 6.26 0.15
C ASN A 119 -8.52 6.92 1.38
N GLY A 120 -7.88 6.91 2.54
CA GLY A 120 -8.41 7.48 3.79
C GLY A 120 -9.46 6.63 4.50
N LYS A 121 -9.70 5.39 4.02
CA LYS A 121 -10.68 4.45 4.57
C LYS A 121 -9.99 3.25 5.22
N GLY A 122 -10.68 2.66 6.20
CA GLY A 122 -10.14 1.56 7.01
C GLY A 122 -9.33 2.07 8.20
N GLY A 123 -9.05 1.17 9.14
CA GLY A 123 -8.37 1.51 10.38
C GLY A 123 -6.88 1.83 10.17
N GLN A 124 -6.37 2.75 10.99
CA GLN A 124 -4.93 3.01 11.15
C GLN A 124 -4.23 1.79 11.79
N ILE A 125 -2.95 1.60 11.48
CA ILE A 125 -2.06 0.72 12.23
C ILE A 125 -0.83 1.45 12.77
N ASP A 126 -0.42 1.03 13.96
CA ASP A 126 0.75 1.51 14.70
C ASP A 126 1.16 0.45 15.75
N VAL A 127 2.08 0.82 16.65
CA VAL A 127 2.57 -0.07 17.72
C VAL A 127 1.47 -0.58 18.66
N ASN A 128 0.39 0.18 18.85
CA ASN A 128 -0.71 -0.15 19.76
C ASN A 128 -1.86 -0.86 19.04
N ASN A 129 -2.10 -0.53 17.76
CA ASN A 129 -3.05 -1.21 16.91
C ASN A 129 -2.36 -1.86 15.71
N ARG A 130 -1.93 -3.11 15.86
CA ARG A 130 -1.04 -3.72 14.88
C ARG A 130 -1.71 -4.27 13.63
N LYS A 131 -3.05 -4.27 13.55
CA LYS A 131 -3.78 -4.90 12.44
C LYS A 131 -5.04 -4.13 12.11
N ALA A 132 -5.26 -3.90 10.82
CA ALA A 132 -6.54 -3.44 10.29
C ALA A 132 -6.95 -4.25 9.07
N VAL A 133 -8.27 -4.48 8.92
CA VAL A 133 -8.84 -5.26 7.82
C VAL A 133 -10.03 -4.53 7.20
N MET A 134 -10.22 -4.72 5.90
CA MET A 134 -11.36 -4.19 5.15
C MET A 134 -11.71 -5.13 4.00
N LYS A 135 -13.01 -5.40 3.82
CA LYS A 135 -13.48 -6.24 2.71
C LYS A 135 -13.38 -5.51 1.37
#